data_AF-A0A3C1RQM5-F1
#
_entry.id   AF-A0A3C1RQM5-F1
#
_cell.length_a   1.000
_cell.length_b   1.000
_cell.length_c   1.000
_cell.angle_alpha   90.00
_cell.angle_beta   90.00
_cell.angle_gamma   90.00
#
_symmetry.space_group_name_H-M   'P 1'
#
loop_
_entity.id
_entity.type
_entity.pdbx_description
1 polymer ?
#
loop_
_entity_poly.entity_id
_entity_poly.type
_entity_poly.pdbx_seq_one_letter_code
_entity_poly.pdbx_strand_id
1 'polypeptide(L)'
;MEFLSDTVVLSRIQFALTAIFHMLWPVITTGMAIYLVIVEGLWLKTRNRDYYYHARFWSKLYVLNFGIGVASGLPMEFQFGTNWAPFSEAVGDFFGSILGFEGSMAFMLEAGFLGIMLFGWERVSPGIHYLATIMVAFGANLSTFWILTANSWLQTPSGTELVNGKFIVNDYFQAILNPFMAKSFLHMFFATLETSLFVIGGISAWYILNQRHPAFFAKSFKIVLAAAIAVTPLQIYIGHLSAEQVYHYQPTKLAAIEAKWETTPAGETADWTLLAFPNEKAQ
;
A
#
# COMPACT_ATOMS: atom_id res chain seq x y z
N MET A 1 -26.24 -18.82 16.50
CA MET A 1 -27.23 -18.24 15.56
C MET A 1 -27.20 -16.71 15.55
N GLU A 2 -26.72 -16.03 16.61
CA GLU A 2 -26.60 -14.56 16.65
C GLU A 2 -25.58 -13.96 15.67
N PHE A 3 -24.47 -14.67 15.40
CA PHE A 3 -23.42 -14.19 14.48
C PHE A 3 -23.90 -13.90 13.05
N LEU A 4 -24.82 -14.72 12.52
CA LEU A 4 -25.36 -14.57 11.16
C LEU A 4 -26.53 -13.58 11.10
N SER A 5 -27.00 -13.07 12.24
CA SER A 5 -28.04 -12.06 12.33
C SER A 5 -27.52 -10.68 12.76
N ASP A 6 -26.30 -10.61 13.30
CA ASP A 6 -25.66 -9.35 13.68
C ASP A 6 -25.12 -8.61 12.44
N THR A 7 -25.78 -7.51 12.10
CA THR A 7 -25.44 -6.67 10.95
C THR A 7 -24.07 -6.00 11.07
N VAL A 8 -23.60 -5.71 12.29
CA VAL A 8 -22.27 -5.13 12.52
C VAL A 8 -21.19 -6.14 12.19
N VAL A 9 -21.37 -7.39 12.66
CA VAL A 9 -20.44 -8.49 12.38
C VAL A 9 -20.40 -8.80 10.88
N LEU A 10 -21.57 -8.91 10.23
CA LEU A 10 -21.64 -9.14 8.79
C LEU A 10 -20.99 -8.02 7.97
N SER A 11 -21.23 -6.75 8.34
CA SER A 11 -20.58 -5.59 7.68
C SER A 11 -19.07 -5.59 7.85
N ARG A 12 -18.55 -5.98 9.04
CA ARG A 12 -17.10 -6.14 9.25
C ARG A 12 -16.50 -7.24 8.38
N ILE A 13 -17.17 -8.39 8.27
CA ILE A 13 -16.70 -9.51 7.43
C ILE A 13 -16.72 -9.13 5.96
N GLN A 14 -17.80 -8.49 5.50
CA GLN A 14 -17.91 -8.04 4.12
C GLN A 14 -16.79 -7.05 3.78
N PHE A 15 -16.59 -6.03 4.61
CA PHE A 15 -15.53 -5.04 4.40
C PHE A 15 -14.15 -5.69 4.47
N ALA A 16 -13.90 -6.60 5.41
CA ALA A 16 -12.63 -7.32 5.52
C ALA A 16 -12.34 -8.14 4.25
N LEU A 17 -13.31 -8.89 3.74
CA LEU A 17 -13.14 -9.67 2.51
C LEU A 17 -12.83 -8.77 1.31
N THR A 18 -13.58 -7.67 1.15
CA THR A 18 -13.35 -6.71 0.06
C THR A 18 -11.99 -6.03 0.18
N ALA A 19 -11.62 -5.54 1.36
CA ALA A 19 -10.35 -4.87 1.59
C ALA A 19 -9.14 -5.81 1.43
N ILE A 20 -9.21 -7.04 1.96
CA ILE A 20 -8.15 -8.06 1.78
C ILE A 20 -7.99 -8.38 0.30
N PHE A 21 -9.10 -8.66 -0.41
CA PHE A 21 -9.04 -8.97 -1.82
C PHE A 21 -8.49 -7.79 -2.62
N HIS A 22 -8.94 -6.56 -2.34
CA HIS A 22 -8.46 -5.37 -3.01
C HIS A 22 -6.96 -5.19 -2.78
N MET A 23 -6.48 -5.26 -1.54
CA MET A 23 -5.09 -4.95 -1.20
C MET A 23 -4.06 -5.84 -1.91
N LEU A 24 -4.43 -7.05 -2.34
CA LEU A 24 -3.53 -7.93 -3.11
C LEU A 24 -3.02 -7.28 -4.41
N TRP A 25 -3.80 -6.37 -5.02
CA TRP A 25 -3.48 -5.83 -6.34
C TRP A 25 -2.66 -4.53 -6.27
N PRO A 26 -3.07 -3.48 -5.53
CA PRO A 26 -2.31 -2.23 -5.41
C PRO A 26 -0.91 -2.44 -4.83
N VAL A 27 -0.77 -3.36 -3.86
CA VAL A 27 0.55 -3.66 -3.27
C VAL A 27 1.54 -4.13 -4.35
N ILE A 28 1.07 -4.88 -5.35
CA ILE A 28 1.91 -5.36 -6.44
C ILE A 28 2.12 -4.26 -7.48
N THR A 29 1.08 -3.51 -7.86
CA THR A 29 1.20 -2.49 -8.91
C THR A 29 2.09 -1.33 -8.48
N THR A 30 1.93 -0.81 -7.26
CA THR A 30 2.70 0.35 -6.77
C THR A 30 4.21 0.11 -6.83
N GLY A 31 4.70 -1.02 -6.32
CA GLY A 31 6.13 -1.36 -6.40
C GLY A 31 6.58 -1.76 -7.81
N MET A 32 5.71 -2.43 -8.59
CA MET A 32 6.04 -2.85 -9.97
C MET A 32 6.17 -1.65 -10.91
N ALA A 33 5.39 -0.58 -10.70
CA ALA A 33 5.56 0.66 -11.45
C ALA A 33 6.95 1.28 -11.24
N ILE A 34 7.46 1.31 -10.00
CA ILE A 34 8.83 1.77 -9.71
C ILE A 34 9.86 0.89 -10.43
N TYR A 35 9.66 -0.44 -10.41
CA TYR A 35 10.52 -1.36 -11.16
C TYR A 35 10.49 -1.09 -12.67
N LEU A 36 9.33 -0.79 -13.26
CA LEU A 36 9.19 -0.44 -14.67
C LEU A 36 9.95 0.85 -15.01
N VAL A 37 9.89 1.87 -14.14
CA VAL A 37 10.70 3.09 -14.27
C VAL A 37 12.20 2.74 -14.30
N ILE A 38 12.67 1.89 -13.40
CA ILE A 38 14.09 1.49 -13.36
C ILE A 38 14.50 0.78 -14.66
N VAL A 39 13.72 -0.21 -15.10
CA VAL A 39 14.02 -1.00 -16.30
C VAL A 39 13.99 -0.13 -17.56
N GLU A 40 13.00 0.75 -17.69
CA GLU A 40 12.91 1.64 -18.84
C GLU A 40 14.01 2.70 -18.83
N GLY A 41 14.36 3.26 -17.68
CA GLY A 41 15.49 4.17 -17.52
C GLY A 41 16.83 3.50 -17.89
N LEU A 42 17.02 2.23 -17.51
CA LEU A 42 18.17 1.43 -17.94
C LEU A 42 18.19 1.21 -19.46
N TRP A 43 17.03 0.99 -20.09
CA TRP A 43 16.94 0.92 -21.55
C TRP A 43 17.32 2.26 -22.20
N LEU A 44 16.83 3.39 -21.71
CA LEU A 44 17.18 4.70 -22.28
C LEU A 44 18.67 5.02 -22.14
N LYS A 45 19.28 4.65 -21.01
CA LYS A 45 20.70 4.88 -20.74
C LYS A 45 21.61 3.96 -21.55
N THR A 46 21.29 2.67 -21.61
CA THR A 46 22.18 1.65 -22.21
C THR A 46 21.84 1.33 -23.66
N ARG A 47 20.63 1.65 -24.11
CA ARG A 47 20.05 1.22 -25.39
C ARG A 47 20.05 -0.30 -25.61
N ASN A 48 20.23 -1.08 -24.54
CA ASN A 48 20.16 -2.53 -24.61
C ASN A 48 18.69 -2.98 -24.75
N ARG A 49 18.39 -3.67 -25.86
CA ARG A 49 17.04 -4.15 -26.20
C ARG A 49 16.46 -5.12 -25.18
N ASP A 50 17.27 -5.79 -24.37
CA ASP A 50 16.78 -6.69 -23.33
C ASP A 50 15.92 -5.93 -22.30
N TYR A 51 16.34 -4.73 -21.89
CA TYR A 51 15.57 -3.91 -20.94
C TYR A 51 14.24 -3.44 -21.55
N TYR A 52 14.22 -3.15 -22.86
CA TYR A 52 12.99 -2.87 -23.57
C TYR A 52 12.02 -4.05 -23.54
N TYR A 53 12.50 -5.28 -23.77
CA TYR A 53 11.67 -6.48 -23.67
C TYR A 53 11.20 -6.73 -22.23
N HIS A 54 12.03 -6.45 -21.23
CA HIS A 54 11.62 -6.50 -19.84
C HIS A 54 10.50 -5.51 -19.52
N ALA A 55 10.64 -4.23 -19.90
CA ALA A 55 9.61 -3.22 -19.67
C ALA A 55 8.26 -3.66 -20.27
N ARG A 56 8.28 -4.19 -21.51
CA ARG A 56 7.06 -4.68 -22.18
C ARG A 56 6.49 -5.97 -21.61
N PHE A 57 7.32 -6.85 -21.04
CA PHE A 57 6.84 -8.08 -20.42
C PHE A 57 6.18 -7.77 -19.08
N TRP A 58 6.87 -7.03 -18.21
CA TRP A 58 6.38 -6.72 -16.87
C TRP A 58 5.20 -5.74 -16.90
N SER A 59 5.10 -4.86 -17.91
CA SER A 59 3.93 -3.98 -18.06
C SER A 59 2.63 -4.74 -18.36
N LYS A 60 2.70 -5.96 -18.94
CA LYS A 60 1.51 -6.82 -19.11
C LYS A 60 0.98 -7.34 -17.78
N LEU A 61 1.89 -7.74 -16.87
CA LEU A 61 1.50 -8.15 -15.53
C LEU A 61 1.01 -6.95 -14.73
N TYR A 62 1.65 -5.79 -14.88
CA TYR A 62 1.18 -4.54 -14.29
C TYR A 62 -0.28 -4.24 -14.66
N VAL A 63 -0.61 -4.18 -15.96
CA VAL A 63 -1.96 -3.80 -16.39
C VAL A 63 -3.02 -4.82 -15.97
N LEU A 64 -2.68 -6.10 -15.91
CA LEU A 64 -3.59 -7.13 -15.42
C LEU A 64 -3.94 -6.90 -13.94
N ASN A 65 -2.92 -6.71 -13.10
CA ASN A 65 -3.13 -6.44 -11.67
C ASN A 65 -3.84 -5.10 -11.47
N PHE A 66 -3.46 -4.06 -12.22
CA PHE A 66 -4.09 -2.74 -12.18
C PHE A 66 -5.58 -2.81 -12.49
N GLY A 67 -5.98 -3.53 -13.53
CA GLY A 67 -7.39 -3.68 -13.90
C GLY A 67 -8.22 -4.33 -12.79
N ILE A 68 -7.69 -5.36 -12.12
CA ILE A 68 -8.36 -6.00 -10.98
C ILE A 68 -8.35 -5.09 -9.75
N GLY A 69 -7.28 -4.34 -9.53
CA GLY A 69 -7.18 -3.32 -8.49
C GLY A 69 -8.28 -2.27 -8.63
N VAL A 70 -8.46 -1.68 -9.81
CA VAL A 70 -9.55 -0.73 -10.08
C VAL A 70 -10.92 -1.38 -9.87
N ALA A 71 -11.14 -2.59 -10.42
CA ALA A 71 -12.42 -3.29 -10.30
C ALA A 71 -12.80 -3.65 -8.85
N SER A 72 -11.81 -3.91 -8.00
CA SER A 72 -12.00 -4.22 -6.58
C SER A 72 -12.05 -3.00 -5.67
N GLY A 73 -11.40 -1.90 -6.05
CA GLY A 73 -11.39 -0.64 -5.29
C GLY A 73 -12.73 0.08 -5.34
N LEU A 74 -13.42 0.06 -6.49
CA LEU A 74 -14.72 0.70 -6.65
C LEU A 74 -15.75 0.21 -5.61
N PRO A 75 -16.00 -1.12 -5.43
CA PRO A 75 -16.88 -1.59 -4.36
C PRO A 75 -16.42 -1.18 -2.96
N MET A 76 -15.11 -1.14 -2.69
CA MET A 76 -14.57 -0.76 -1.38
C MET A 76 -14.89 0.70 -1.04
N GLU A 77 -14.73 1.61 -2.01
CA GLU A 77 -15.07 3.03 -1.86
C GLU A 77 -16.57 3.20 -1.52
N PHE A 78 -17.45 2.52 -2.25
CA PHE A 78 -18.89 2.59 -1.98
C PHE A 78 -19.30 1.98 -0.64
N GLN A 79 -18.57 0.98 -0.14
CA GLN A 79 -18.88 0.33 1.14
C GLN A 79 -18.82 1.29 2.33
N PHE A 80 -17.98 2.34 2.29
CA PHE A 80 -17.97 3.38 3.32
C PHE A 80 -19.35 4.06 3.45
N GLY A 81 -20.02 4.30 2.33
CA GLY A 81 -21.36 4.90 2.31
C GLY A 81 -22.48 3.90 2.62
N THR A 82 -22.45 2.73 1.99
CA THR A 82 -23.58 1.77 2.06
C THR A 82 -23.68 1.05 3.40
N ASN A 83 -22.55 0.68 3.99
CA ASN A 83 -22.51 -0.17 5.19
C ASN A 83 -22.08 0.59 6.45
N TRP A 84 -21.46 1.77 6.28
CA TRP A 84 -20.88 2.57 7.35
C TRP A 84 -21.41 4.02 7.34
N ALA A 85 -22.71 4.19 7.13
CA ALA A 85 -23.33 5.52 7.02
C ALA A 85 -23.07 6.45 8.24
N PRO A 86 -23.24 6.02 9.51
CA PRO A 86 -22.92 6.88 10.65
C PRO A 86 -21.44 7.28 10.72
N PHE A 87 -20.54 6.39 10.29
CA PHE A 87 -19.12 6.71 10.19
C PHE A 87 -18.89 7.77 9.11
N SER A 88 -19.47 7.60 7.92
CA SER A 88 -19.37 8.56 6.83
C SER A 88 -19.94 9.94 7.19
N GLU A 89 -21.03 9.99 7.96
CA GLU A 89 -21.58 11.26 8.48
C GLU A 89 -20.66 11.93 9.51
N ALA A 90 -19.98 11.13 10.34
CA ALA A 90 -19.12 11.62 11.41
C ALA A 90 -17.78 12.14 10.89
N VAL A 91 -17.14 11.44 9.95
CA VAL A 91 -15.76 11.75 9.50
C VAL A 91 -15.66 12.29 8.07
N GLY A 92 -16.79 12.42 7.36
CA GLY A 92 -16.83 12.72 5.93
C GLY A 92 -16.15 14.02 5.52
N ASP A 93 -16.10 15.03 6.41
CA ASP A 93 -15.46 16.32 6.16
C ASP A 93 -13.96 16.20 5.86
N PHE A 94 -13.26 15.32 6.58
CA PHE A 94 -11.86 15.01 6.29
C PHE A 94 -11.73 13.79 5.38
N PHE A 95 -12.29 12.66 5.82
CA PHE A 95 -12.07 11.36 5.19
C PHE A 95 -12.57 11.34 3.75
N GLY A 96 -13.76 11.93 3.50
CA GLY A 96 -14.33 12.04 2.16
C GLY A 96 -13.51 12.96 1.25
N SER A 97 -12.99 14.08 1.77
CA SER A 97 -12.11 14.97 1.01
C SER A 97 -10.79 14.31 0.62
N ILE A 98 -10.18 13.53 1.52
CA ILE A 98 -8.94 12.79 1.22
C ILE A 98 -9.17 11.72 0.14
N LEU A 99 -10.26 10.97 0.20
CA LEU A 99 -10.63 10.05 -0.88
C LEU A 99 -10.89 10.78 -2.21
N GLY A 100 -11.50 11.96 -2.16
CA GLY A 100 -11.66 12.83 -3.33
C GLY A 100 -10.32 13.27 -3.94
N PHE A 101 -9.33 13.63 -3.11
CA PHE A 101 -7.98 13.95 -3.58
C PHE A 101 -7.27 12.75 -4.18
N GLU A 102 -7.41 11.57 -3.59
CA GLU A 102 -6.91 10.32 -4.17
C GLU A 102 -7.47 10.10 -5.58
N GLY A 103 -8.79 10.15 -5.74
CA GLY A 103 -9.44 9.93 -7.03
C GLY A 103 -9.05 10.98 -8.08
N SER A 104 -9.03 12.26 -7.70
CA SER A 104 -8.77 13.36 -8.64
C SER A 104 -7.30 13.56 -8.98
N MET A 105 -6.37 13.38 -8.03
CA MET A 105 -4.95 13.62 -8.24
C MET A 105 -4.18 12.35 -8.60
N ALA A 106 -4.41 11.24 -7.89
CA ALA A 106 -3.63 10.03 -8.08
C ALA A 106 -4.21 9.15 -9.19
N PHE A 107 -5.49 8.74 -9.07
CA PHE A 107 -6.10 7.83 -10.05
C PHE A 107 -6.20 8.46 -11.44
N MET A 108 -6.58 9.74 -11.53
CA MET A 108 -6.66 10.42 -12.82
C MET A 108 -5.28 10.57 -13.48
N LEU A 109 -4.23 10.87 -12.71
CA LEU A 109 -2.87 10.96 -13.22
C LEU A 109 -2.40 9.60 -13.73
N GLU A 110 -2.57 8.56 -12.93
CA GLU A 110 -2.18 7.21 -13.30
C GLU A 110 -2.95 6.74 -14.55
N ALA A 111 -4.28 6.81 -14.54
CA ALA A 111 -5.12 6.40 -15.66
C ALA A 111 -4.84 7.21 -16.94
N GLY A 112 -4.58 8.51 -16.82
CA GLY A 112 -4.26 9.39 -17.95
C GLY A 112 -2.95 9.02 -18.64
N PHE A 113 -1.91 8.67 -17.89
CA PHE A 113 -0.61 8.29 -18.45
C PHE A 113 -0.48 6.79 -18.76
N LEU A 114 -1.31 5.93 -18.15
CA LEU A 114 -1.30 4.49 -18.36
C LEU A 114 -1.49 4.12 -19.84
N GLY A 115 -2.40 4.82 -20.53
CA GLY A 115 -2.62 4.60 -21.97
C GLY A 115 -1.35 4.84 -22.80
N ILE A 116 -0.55 5.86 -22.46
CA ILE A 116 0.72 6.15 -23.11
C ILE A 116 1.77 5.09 -22.74
N MET A 117 1.86 4.68 -21.48
CA MET A 117 2.80 3.65 -21.02
C MET A 117 2.57 2.29 -21.71
N LEU A 118 1.31 1.95 -22.02
CA LEU A 118 0.97 0.66 -22.63
C LEU A 118 1.02 0.69 -24.15
N PHE A 119 0.51 1.75 -24.77
CA PHE A 119 0.30 1.81 -26.22
C PHE A 119 1.17 2.84 -26.93
N GLY A 120 1.96 3.63 -26.20
CA GLY A 120 2.81 4.70 -26.73
C GLY A 120 4.11 4.22 -27.36
N TRP A 121 4.47 2.94 -27.21
CA TRP A 121 5.62 2.35 -27.90
C TRP A 121 5.55 2.62 -29.40
N GLU A 122 6.63 3.17 -29.98
CA GLU A 122 6.73 3.56 -31.41
C GLU A 122 5.75 4.66 -31.87
N ARG A 123 4.89 5.19 -30.98
CA ARG A 123 3.93 6.28 -31.28
C ARG A 123 4.31 7.61 -30.65
N VAL A 124 5.02 7.59 -29.52
CA VAL A 124 5.58 8.79 -28.87
C VAL A 124 7.10 8.68 -28.79
N SER A 125 7.77 9.81 -28.53
CA SER A 125 9.22 9.79 -28.33
C SER A 125 9.59 8.96 -27.10
N PRO A 126 10.77 8.32 -27.06
CA PRO A 126 11.20 7.53 -25.90
C PRO A 126 11.21 8.31 -24.58
N GLY A 127 11.45 9.63 -24.64
CA GLY A 127 11.39 10.49 -23.45
C GLY A 127 9.98 10.72 -22.93
N ILE A 128 8.99 10.90 -23.84
CA ILE A 128 7.58 11.02 -23.44
C ILE A 128 7.07 9.70 -22.90
N HIS A 129 7.46 8.57 -23.49
CA HIS A 129 7.10 7.26 -22.98
C HIS A 129 7.62 7.08 -21.54
N TYR A 130 8.89 7.41 -21.30
CA TYR A 130 9.48 7.30 -19.97
C TYR A 130 8.85 8.25 -18.96
N LEU A 131 8.52 9.48 -19.36
CA LEU A 131 7.74 10.40 -18.53
C LEU A 131 6.39 9.79 -18.15
N ALA A 132 5.69 9.13 -19.08
CA ALA A 132 4.43 8.45 -18.78
C ALA A 132 4.62 7.34 -17.74
N THR A 133 5.66 6.52 -17.88
CA THR A 133 6.01 5.48 -16.89
C THR A 133 6.30 6.09 -15.51
N ILE A 134 7.00 7.23 -15.45
CA ILE A 134 7.23 7.96 -14.19
C ILE A 134 5.91 8.49 -13.61
N MET A 135 5.02 9.07 -14.43
CA MET A 135 3.74 9.60 -13.96
C MET A 135 2.80 8.50 -13.45
N VAL A 136 2.81 7.33 -14.09
CA VAL A 136 2.09 6.14 -13.59
C VAL A 136 2.64 5.72 -12.23
N ALA A 137 3.96 5.60 -12.09
CA ALA A 137 4.57 5.25 -10.80
C ALA A 137 4.33 6.31 -9.72
N PHE A 138 4.42 7.58 -10.07
CA PHE A 138 4.15 8.67 -9.15
C PHE A 138 2.69 8.70 -8.73
N GLY A 139 1.75 8.49 -9.66
CA GLY A 139 0.30 8.38 -9.36
C GLY A 139 0.00 7.26 -8.37
N ALA A 140 0.52 6.05 -8.60
CA ALA A 140 0.31 4.92 -7.69
C ALA A 140 0.85 5.19 -6.27
N ASN A 141 2.02 5.83 -6.16
CA ASN A 141 2.60 6.19 -4.87
C ASN A 141 1.88 7.38 -4.21
N LEU A 142 1.32 8.30 -5.00
CA LEU A 142 0.48 9.39 -4.52
C LEU A 142 -0.87 8.87 -3.98
N SER A 143 -1.44 7.82 -4.59
CA SER A 143 -2.61 7.12 -4.04
C SER A 143 -2.25 6.51 -2.68
N THR A 144 -1.13 5.81 -2.59
CA THR A 144 -0.62 5.26 -1.31
C THR A 144 -0.50 6.36 -0.25
N PHE A 145 -0.01 7.55 -0.61
CA PHE A 145 0.05 8.70 0.30
C PHE A 145 -1.33 9.13 0.81
N TRP A 146 -2.31 9.33 -0.09
CA TRP A 146 -3.63 9.84 0.28
C TRP A 146 -4.42 8.81 1.10
N ILE A 147 -4.44 7.55 0.69
CA ILE A 147 -5.19 6.53 1.43
C ILE A 147 -4.56 6.25 2.80
N LEU A 148 -3.23 6.32 2.93
CA LEU A 148 -2.56 6.19 4.23
C LEU A 148 -2.73 7.45 5.07
N THR A 149 -2.89 8.63 4.47
CA THR A 149 -3.27 9.84 5.22
C THR A 149 -4.63 9.65 5.86
N ALA A 150 -5.62 9.16 5.10
CA ALA A 150 -6.95 8.85 5.63
C ALA A 150 -6.90 7.76 6.72
N ASN A 151 -6.21 6.64 6.47
CA ASN A 151 -6.11 5.56 7.44
C ASN A 151 -5.36 5.97 8.72
N SER A 152 -4.27 6.71 8.60
CA SER A 152 -3.48 7.19 9.74
C SER A 152 -4.27 8.18 10.58
N TRP A 153 -5.06 9.05 9.95
CA TRP A 153 -5.93 9.97 10.66
C TRP A 153 -7.00 9.24 11.47
N LEU A 154 -7.53 8.10 10.99
CA LEU A 154 -8.43 7.24 11.79
C LEU A 154 -7.74 6.66 13.04
N GLN A 155 -6.42 6.52 13.04
CA GLN A 155 -5.66 6.04 14.20
C GLN A 155 -5.36 7.15 15.21
N THR A 156 -4.99 8.32 14.71
CA THR A 156 -4.68 9.51 15.51
C THR A 156 -5.33 10.75 14.91
N PRO A 157 -6.63 10.99 15.16
CA PRO A 157 -7.31 12.19 14.69
C PRO A 157 -6.63 13.44 15.26
N SER A 158 -6.28 14.36 14.37
CA SER A 158 -5.64 15.64 14.73
C SER A 158 -6.10 16.72 13.75
N GLY A 159 -5.95 17.99 14.13
CA GLY A 159 -6.47 19.11 13.32
C GLY A 159 -7.99 19.11 13.18
N THR A 160 -8.72 18.52 14.14
CA THR A 160 -10.18 18.41 14.11
C THR A 160 -10.81 18.63 15.48
N GLU A 161 -12.05 19.09 15.48
CA GLU A 161 -12.90 19.22 16.67
C GLU A 161 -14.18 18.38 16.51
N LEU A 162 -14.62 17.71 17.58
CA LEU A 162 -15.87 16.96 17.58
C LEU A 162 -17.03 17.90 17.94
N VAL A 163 -17.86 18.23 16.95
CA VAL A 163 -19.02 19.11 17.12
C VAL A 163 -20.28 18.34 16.70
N ASN A 164 -21.22 18.17 17.64
CA ASN A 164 -22.49 17.47 17.41
C ASN A 164 -22.33 16.07 16.77
N GLY A 165 -21.31 15.31 17.21
CA GLY A 165 -21.04 13.97 16.69
C GLY A 165 -20.31 13.93 15.35
N LYS A 166 -19.87 15.07 14.82
CA LYS A 166 -19.10 15.18 13.57
C LYS A 166 -17.72 15.75 13.84
N PHE A 167 -16.71 15.17 13.21
CA PHE A 167 -15.34 15.69 13.20
C PHE A 167 -15.26 16.80 12.15
N ILE A 168 -15.13 18.04 12.62
CA ILE A 168 -14.94 19.22 11.76
C ILE A 168 -13.45 19.52 11.71
N VAL A 169 -12.89 19.66 10.51
CA VAL A 169 -11.47 19.96 10.34
C VAL A 169 -11.22 21.45 10.54
N ASN A 170 -10.35 21.80 11.50
CA ASN A 170 -9.92 23.16 11.73
C ASN A 170 -8.49 23.43 11.21
N ASP A 171 -7.65 22.39 11.09
CA ASP A 171 -6.32 22.45 10.47
C ASP A 171 -6.05 21.22 9.60
N TYR A 172 -6.15 21.41 8.28
CA TYR A 172 -5.89 20.35 7.30
C TYR A 172 -4.43 19.90 7.28
N PHE A 173 -3.46 20.77 7.55
CA PHE A 173 -2.06 20.38 7.57
C PHE A 173 -1.78 19.48 8.76
N GLN A 174 -2.31 19.82 9.93
CA GLN A 174 -2.19 18.95 11.10
C GLN A 174 -2.91 17.61 10.89
N ALA A 175 -4.11 17.62 10.28
CA ALA A 175 -4.86 16.41 9.99
C ALA A 175 -4.15 15.49 8.97
N ILE A 176 -3.56 16.08 7.92
CA ILE A 176 -2.76 15.33 6.93
C ILE A 176 -1.48 14.80 7.57
N LEU A 177 -0.72 15.65 8.24
CA LEU A 177 0.54 15.30 8.92
C LEU A 177 0.29 14.81 10.35
N ASN A 178 -0.76 14.00 10.53
CA ASN A 178 -1.07 13.41 11.82
C ASN A 178 0.09 12.52 12.29
N PRO A 179 0.21 12.25 13.61
CA PRO A 179 1.34 11.52 14.17
C PRO A 179 1.60 10.15 13.54
N PHE A 180 0.56 9.48 13.03
CA PHE A 180 0.70 8.17 12.39
C PHE A 180 1.18 8.22 10.95
N MET A 181 0.98 9.36 10.27
CA MET A 181 1.06 9.42 8.82
C MET A 181 2.45 9.05 8.30
N ALA A 182 3.51 9.68 8.79
CA ALA A 182 4.84 9.53 8.20
C ALA A 182 5.36 8.08 8.28
N LYS A 183 5.30 7.45 9.46
CA LYS A 183 5.79 6.09 9.64
C LYS A 183 4.87 5.07 8.96
N SER A 184 3.55 5.28 8.96
CA SER A 184 2.60 4.37 8.30
C SER A 184 2.72 4.42 6.77
N PHE A 185 2.86 5.63 6.20
CA PHE A 185 3.12 5.81 4.77
C PHE A 185 4.44 5.15 4.37
N LEU A 186 5.54 5.43 5.09
CA LEU A 186 6.83 4.84 4.76
C LEU A 186 6.78 3.30 4.87
N HIS A 187 6.17 2.77 5.92
CA HIS A 187 6.04 1.32 6.10
C HIS A 187 5.27 0.68 4.94
N MET A 188 4.16 1.30 4.50
CA MET A 188 3.38 0.80 3.38
C MET A 188 4.13 0.96 2.04
N PHE A 189 4.77 2.11 1.82
CA PHE A 189 5.57 2.37 0.61
C PHE A 189 6.64 1.29 0.41
N PHE A 190 7.44 1.02 1.45
CA PHE A 190 8.47 -0.01 1.38
C PHE A 190 7.87 -1.43 1.34
N ALA A 191 6.74 -1.69 2.00
CA ALA A 191 6.04 -2.98 1.89
C ALA A 191 5.55 -3.27 0.46
N THR A 192 5.00 -2.27 -0.24
CA THR A 192 4.57 -2.43 -1.65
C THR A 192 5.78 -2.68 -2.55
N LEU A 193 6.86 -1.92 -2.38
CA LEU A 193 8.10 -2.14 -3.11
C LEU A 193 8.67 -3.54 -2.86
N GLU A 194 8.81 -3.95 -1.60
CA GLU A 194 9.32 -5.27 -1.22
C GLU A 194 8.46 -6.38 -1.81
N THR A 195 7.14 -6.31 -1.66
CA THR A 195 6.22 -7.31 -2.19
C THR A 195 6.35 -7.45 -3.71
N SER A 196 6.38 -6.35 -4.45
CA SER A 196 6.56 -6.40 -5.91
C SER A 196 7.91 -7.01 -6.31
N LEU A 197 8.99 -6.69 -5.58
CA LEU A 197 10.31 -7.28 -5.82
C LEU A 197 10.31 -8.80 -5.61
N PHE A 198 9.67 -9.29 -4.54
CA PHE A 198 9.53 -10.73 -4.29
C PHE A 198 8.62 -11.42 -5.31
N VAL A 199 7.54 -10.78 -5.79
CA VAL A 199 6.70 -11.33 -6.87
C VAL A 199 7.49 -11.46 -8.17
N ILE A 200 8.17 -10.39 -8.59
CA ILE A 200 9.02 -10.39 -9.80
C ILE A 200 10.15 -11.41 -9.66
N GLY A 201 10.78 -11.48 -8.48
CA GLY A 201 11.85 -12.42 -8.15
C GLY A 201 11.37 -13.86 -8.15
N GLY A 202 10.22 -14.14 -7.54
CA GLY A 202 9.60 -15.47 -7.49
C GLY A 202 9.22 -15.98 -8.87
N ILE A 203 8.58 -15.14 -9.69
CA ILE A 203 8.30 -15.47 -11.10
C ILE A 203 9.62 -15.74 -11.83
N SER A 204 10.61 -14.87 -11.68
CA SER A 204 11.90 -15.02 -12.37
C SER A 204 12.61 -16.32 -11.95
N ALA A 205 12.67 -16.62 -10.65
CA ALA A 205 13.27 -17.84 -10.11
C ALA A 205 12.54 -19.08 -10.64
N TRP A 206 11.21 -19.07 -10.67
CA TRP A 206 10.42 -20.17 -11.22
C TRP A 206 10.72 -20.44 -12.70
N TYR A 207 10.82 -19.40 -13.53
CA TYR A 207 11.18 -19.57 -14.94
C TYR A 207 12.62 -20.08 -15.13
N ILE A 208 13.57 -19.64 -14.30
CA ILE A 208 14.96 -20.13 -14.31
C ILE A 208 15.02 -21.60 -13.92
N LEU A 209 14.36 -22.00 -12.83
CA LEU A 209 14.31 -23.40 -12.36
C LEU A 209 13.71 -24.33 -13.41
N ASN A 210 12.71 -23.86 -14.16
CA ASN A 210 12.08 -24.61 -15.24
C ASN A 210 12.80 -24.52 -16.59
N GLN A 211 13.99 -23.91 -16.65
CA GLN A 211 14.78 -23.75 -17.89
C GLN A 211 14.03 -23.00 -19.01
N ARG A 212 13.12 -22.08 -18.65
CA ARG A 212 12.32 -21.29 -19.60
C ARG A 212 12.89 -19.88 -19.72
N HIS A 213 13.54 -19.57 -20.83
CA HIS A 213 14.20 -18.28 -21.08
C HIS A 213 15.13 -17.83 -19.92
N PRO A 214 16.04 -18.69 -19.43
CA PRO A 214 16.80 -18.43 -18.20
C PRO A 214 17.63 -17.14 -18.26
N ALA A 215 18.17 -16.76 -19.43
CA ALA A 215 18.93 -15.53 -19.58
C ALA A 215 18.09 -14.26 -19.36
N PHE A 216 16.84 -14.25 -19.82
CA PHE A 216 15.90 -13.15 -19.60
C PHE A 216 15.57 -13.04 -18.11
N PHE A 217 15.09 -14.13 -17.51
CA PHE A 217 14.66 -14.10 -16.11
C PHE A 217 15.82 -13.96 -15.11
N ALA A 218 17.03 -14.38 -15.44
CA ALA A 218 18.21 -14.11 -14.62
C ALA A 218 18.52 -12.62 -14.52
N LYS A 219 18.20 -11.83 -15.55
CA LYS A 219 18.39 -10.37 -15.52
C LYS A 219 17.39 -9.70 -14.59
N SER A 220 16.09 -10.00 -14.70
CA SER A 220 15.08 -9.49 -13.76
C SER A 220 15.36 -9.94 -12.34
N PHE A 221 15.74 -11.20 -12.13
CA PHE A 221 16.10 -11.74 -10.82
C PHE A 221 17.26 -10.99 -10.17
N LYS A 222 18.33 -10.69 -10.92
CA LYS A 222 19.47 -9.90 -10.40
C LYS A 222 19.07 -8.49 -9.99
N ILE A 223 18.25 -7.81 -10.80
CA ILE A 223 17.78 -6.45 -10.49
C ILE A 223 16.98 -6.46 -9.20
N VAL A 224 16.01 -7.36 -9.06
CA VAL A 224 15.15 -7.38 -7.88
C VAL A 224 15.86 -7.89 -6.63
N LEU A 225 16.80 -8.83 -6.76
CA LEU A 225 17.63 -9.28 -5.65
C LEU A 225 18.51 -8.14 -5.13
N ALA A 226 19.14 -7.38 -6.03
CA ALA A 226 19.94 -6.22 -5.64
C ALA A 226 19.09 -5.15 -4.95
N ALA A 227 17.88 -4.89 -5.45
CA ALA A 227 16.94 -3.97 -4.80
C ALA A 227 16.46 -4.49 -3.43
N ALA A 228 16.13 -5.78 -3.32
CA ALA A 228 15.65 -6.38 -2.08
C ALA A 228 16.71 -6.32 -0.96
N ILE A 229 17.99 -6.53 -1.30
CA ILE A 229 19.10 -6.38 -0.33
C ILE A 229 19.13 -4.97 0.29
N ALA A 230 18.73 -3.93 -0.46
CA ALA A 230 18.65 -2.57 0.06
C ALA A 230 17.30 -2.28 0.77
N VAL A 231 16.19 -2.77 0.21
CA VAL A 231 14.83 -2.48 0.68
C VAL A 231 14.48 -3.22 1.97
N THR A 232 14.84 -4.49 2.10
CA THR A 232 14.45 -5.33 3.25
C THR A 232 14.98 -4.79 4.59
N PRO A 233 16.27 -4.38 4.73
CA PRO A 233 16.74 -3.79 5.99
C PRO A 233 16.01 -2.48 6.35
N LEU A 234 15.68 -1.65 5.35
CA LEU A 234 14.92 -0.42 5.55
C LEU A 234 13.49 -0.74 6.02
N GLN A 235 12.84 -1.74 5.42
CA GLN A 235 11.50 -2.16 5.82
C GLN A 235 11.48 -2.70 7.25
N ILE A 236 12.47 -3.49 7.66
CA ILE A 236 12.62 -3.99 9.04
C ILE A 236 12.76 -2.82 10.01
N TYR A 237 13.65 -1.86 9.70
CA TYR A 237 13.86 -0.69 10.55
C TYR A 237 12.60 0.18 10.66
N ILE A 238 11.91 0.43 9.55
CA ILE A 238 10.66 1.20 9.54
C ILE A 238 9.55 0.43 10.28
N GLY A 239 9.55 -0.91 10.20
CA GLY A 239 8.69 -1.77 11.03
C GLY A 239 8.91 -1.56 12.52
N HIS A 240 10.16 -1.48 12.97
CA HIS A 240 10.49 -1.13 14.36
C HIS A 240 9.96 0.27 14.73
N LEU A 241 10.17 1.28 13.89
CA LEU A 241 9.63 2.63 14.13
C LEU A 241 8.10 2.66 14.18
N SER A 242 7.43 1.84 13.36
CA SER A 242 5.98 1.66 13.36
C SER A 242 5.50 1.03 14.68
N ALA A 243 6.19 0.01 15.19
CA ALA A 243 5.89 -0.59 16.49
C ALA A 243 6.06 0.41 17.64
N GLU A 244 7.13 1.22 17.61
CA GLU A 244 7.35 2.31 18.58
C GLU A 244 6.24 3.37 18.51
N GLN A 245 5.73 3.69 17.31
CA GLN A 245 4.57 4.57 17.19
C GLN A 245 3.32 3.98 17.84
N VAL A 246 3.07 2.68 17.63
CA VAL A 246 1.94 1.99 18.28
C VAL A 246 2.11 2.00 19.79
N TYR A 247 3.32 1.79 20.32
CA TYR A 247 3.62 1.90 21.75
C TYR A 247 3.16 3.24 22.34
N HIS A 248 3.52 4.36 21.70
CA HIS A 248 3.26 5.69 22.25
C HIS A 248 1.81 6.14 22.17
N TYR A 249 1.09 5.79 21.10
CA TYR A 249 -0.25 6.34 20.84
C TYR A 249 -1.37 5.31 20.98
N GLN A 250 -1.07 4.02 20.83
CA GLN A 250 -2.04 2.93 20.85
C GLN A 250 -1.49 1.70 21.62
N PRO A 251 -1.07 1.86 22.89
CA PRO A 251 -0.37 0.81 23.65
C PRO A 251 -1.20 -0.47 23.80
N THR A 252 -2.54 -0.36 23.77
CA THR A 252 -3.44 -1.53 23.79
C THR A 252 -3.22 -2.46 22.60
N LYS A 253 -2.91 -1.92 21.42
CA LYS A 253 -2.58 -2.73 20.24
C LYS A 253 -1.25 -3.42 20.39
N LEU A 254 -0.22 -2.72 20.88
CA LEU A 254 1.08 -3.34 21.09
C LEU A 254 1.01 -4.42 22.17
N ALA A 255 0.28 -4.17 23.27
CA ALA A 255 0.05 -5.17 24.30
C ALA A 255 -0.63 -6.42 23.74
N ALA A 256 -1.62 -6.25 22.85
CA ALA A 256 -2.25 -7.37 22.17
C ALA A 256 -1.31 -8.11 21.20
N ILE A 257 -0.47 -7.40 20.44
CA ILE A 257 0.53 -7.98 19.53
C ILE A 257 1.56 -8.82 20.30
N GLU A 258 2.04 -8.29 21.44
CA GLU A 258 3.05 -8.92 22.30
C GLU A 258 2.46 -9.86 23.35
N ALA A 259 1.14 -10.11 23.31
CA ALA A 259 0.39 -10.92 24.29
C ALA A 259 0.70 -10.55 25.76
N LYS A 260 0.78 -9.25 26.05
CA LYS A 260 1.00 -8.70 27.39
C LYS A 260 -0.34 -8.42 28.08
N TRP A 261 -0.69 -9.30 29.02
CA TRP A 261 -1.89 -9.17 29.86
C TRP A 261 -1.66 -8.27 31.07
N GLU A 262 -0.44 -8.25 31.58
CA GLU A 262 -0.06 -7.48 32.77
C GLU A 262 0.88 -6.33 32.42
N THR A 263 0.75 -5.22 33.15
CA THR A 263 1.62 -4.05 32.96
C THR A 263 3.00 -4.35 33.54
N THR A 264 4.04 -4.19 32.73
CA THR A 264 5.43 -4.25 33.21
C THR A 264 5.76 -3.03 34.05
N PRO A 265 6.28 -3.18 35.29
CA PRO A 265 6.65 -2.06 36.14
C PRO A 265 7.66 -1.10 35.50
N ALA A 266 7.59 0.18 35.88
CA ALA A 266 8.51 1.19 35.38
C ALA A 266 9.97 0.87 35.79
N GLY A 267 10.88 0.86 34.82
CA GLY A 267 12.29 0.53 35.03
C GLY A 267 12.67 -0.92 34.73
N GLU A 268 11.69 -1.78 34.46
CA GLU A 268 11.91 -3.15 33.99
C GLU A 268 11.77 -3.24 32.47
N THR A 269 12.57 -4.09 31.83
CA THR A 269 12.47 -4.38 30.40
C THR A 269 11.39 -5.42 30.17
N ALA A 270 10.39 -5.12 29.35
CA ALA A 270 9.41 -6.11 28.94
C ALA A 270 10.05 -7.11 27.95
N ASP A 271 9.87 -8.42 28.20
CA ASP A 271 10.26 -9.45 27.25
C ASP A 271 9.46 -9.34 25.94
N TRP A 272 10.07 -9.67 24.81
CA TRP A 272 9.34 -9.85 23.55
C TRP A 272 8.65 -11.22 23.47
N THR A 273 7.54 -11.30 22.76
CA THR A 273 6.83 -12.56 22.56
C THR A 273 7.03 -13.07 21.13
N LEU A 274 7.75 -14.19 20.97
CA LEU A 274 7.91 -14.82 19.66
C LEU A 274 6.66 -15.57 19.21
N LEU A 275 5.98 -16.25 20.14
CA LEU A 275 4.74 -16.99 19.89
C LEU A 275 3.91 -17.06 21.17
N ALA A 276 2.63 -16.71 21.08
CA ALA A 276 1.66 -16.85 22.15
C ALA A 276 0.28 -17.21 21.59
N PHE A 277 -0.53 -17.84 22.44
CA PHE A 277 -1.92 -18.12 22.14
C PHE A 277 -2.82 -17.11 22.85
N PRO A 278 -3.91 -16.64 22.21
CA PRO A 278 -4.88 -15.77 22.86
C PRO A 278 -5.46 -16.44 24.13
N ASN A 279 -5.64 -15.66 25.19
CA ASN A 279 -6.21 -16.14 26.44
C ASN A 279 -7.35 -15.22 26.88
N GLU A 280 -8.58 -15.55 26.45
CA GLU A 280 -9.79 -14.78 26.80
C GLU A 280 -10.05 -14.68 28.30
N LYS A 281 -9.50 -15.58 29.13
CA LYS A 281 -9.65 -15.52 30.59
C LYS A 281 -8.69 -14.54 31.26
N ALA A 282 -7.59 -14.20 30.58
CA ALA A 282 -6.59 -13.24 31.05
C ALA A 282 -6.77 -11.85 30.39
N GLN A 283 -7.73 -11.73 29.47
CA GLN A 283 -8.07 -10.54 28.70
C GLN A 283 -9.20 -9.76 29.38
#